data_AF-A0A380W7S7-F1
#
_entry.id   AF-A0A380W7S7-F1
#
_cell.length_a   1.000
_cell.length_b   1.000
_cell.length_c   1.000
_cell.angle_alpha   90.00
_cell.angle_beta   90.00
_cell.angle_gamma   90.00
#
_symmetry.space_group_name_H-M   'P 1'
#
loop_
_entity.id
_entity.type
_entity.pdbx_description
1 polymer ?
#
loop_
_entity_poly.entity_id
_entity_poly.type
_entity_poly.pdbx_seq_one_letter_code
_entity_poly.pdbx_strand_id
1 'polypeptide(L)'
;MNERSKSSARGASEKPAGAMLMPMDRIGRSGPPPIFRNLTPSEVESIVQESKQLIIYRGESLFKQGAPQDGIYVVETGRIKVFYVDPSGREITLAYWHSGNFVGGPDVFEGGNHVWSGKASQNSRLLHIPGVTLRKKVKDIPSLAINVIEGLSFKGRCYSALAQMLGTNSPAQRLAYLISHLGDLYGLDGPEGRMIEAQFSHAALAGMIGVTRQAVTTNLKRFAELGIIALDSAGIIVKKPHVLDEIKSGFSSF
;
A
#
# COMPACT_ATOMS: atom_id res chain seq x y z
N MET A 1 -25.20 -34.68 -21.52
CA MET A 1 -25.98 -33.84 -20.56
C MET A 1 -25.60 -34.32 -19.17
N ASN A 2 -24.80 -33.63 -18.37
CA ASN A 2 -24.98 -32.25 -17.95
C ASN A 2 -23.62 -31.66 -17.55
N GLU A 3 -23.08 -30.77 -18.39
CA GLU A 3 -22.01 -29.85 -18.00
C GLU A 3 -22.67 -28.67 -17.28
N ARG A 4 -22.37 -28.46 -15.99
CA ARG A 4 -22.61 -27.17 -15.34
C ARG A 4 -21.46 -26.79 -14.42
N SER A 5 -20.80 -25.72 -14.85
CA SER A 5 -20.20 -24.67 -14.02
C SER A 5 -18.83 -24.95 -13.38
N LYS A 6 -17.80 -24.96 -14.24
CA LYS A 6 -16.52 -24.34 -13.90
C LYS A 6 -16.74 -22.82 -13.86
N SER A 7 -17.03 -22.26 -12.69
CA SER A 7 -17.00 -20.81 -12.49
C SER A 7 -15.53 -20.38 -12.35
N SER A 8 -15.03 -19.73 -13.40
CA SER A 8 -13.67 -19.20 -13.48
C SER A 8 -13.44 -18.14 -12.40
N ALA A 9 -12.42 -18.33 -11.57
CA ALA A 9 -11.78 -17.25 -10.83
C ALA A 9 -11.23 -16.23 -11.82
N ARG A 10 -12.03 -15.21 -12.16
CA ARG A 10 -11.58 -14.07 -12.96
C ARG A 10 -10.67 -13.22 -12.07
N GLY A 11 -9.39 -13.25 -12.41
CA GLY A 11 -8.37 -12.42 -11.78
C GLY A 11 -8.76 -10.95 -11.88
N ALA A 12 -8.86 -10.31 -10.71
CA ALA A 12 -9.00 -8.86 -10.63
C ALA A 12 -7.77 -8.22 -11.27
N SER A 13 -8.02 -7.44 -12.34
CA SER A 13 -7.05 -6.59 -13.01
C SER A 13 -6.32 -5.71 -11.99
N GLU A 14 -5.01 -5.88 -11.88
CA GLU A 14 -4.16 -5.18 -10.92
C GLU A 14 -3.98 -3.72 -11.35
N LYS A 15 -4.79 -2.82 -10.78
CA LYS A 15 -4.50 -1.38 -10.83
C LYS A 15 -3.26 -1.09 -9.96
N PRO A 16 -2.26 -0.34 -10.46
CA PRO A 16 -1.06 0.00 -9.71
C PRO A 16 -1.39 1.10 -8.69
N ALA A 17 -1.80 0.69 -7.49
CA ALA A 17 -2.00 1.63 -6.38
C ALA A 17 -0.76 1.61 -5.47
N GLY A 18 0.29 2.29 -5.90
CA GLY A 18 1.33 2.75 -4.97
C GLY A 18 0.68 3.71 -3.97
N ALA A 19 0.82 3.42 -2.67
CA ALA A 19 0.21 4.16 -1.56
C ALA A 19 -1.33 4.08 -1.46
N MET A 20 -1.84 2.87 -1.23
CA MET A 20 -3.26 2.50 -0.99
C MET A 20 -3.98 3.24 0.17
N LEU A 21 -3.41 4.27 0.79
CA LEU A 21 -3.93 4.82 2.05
C LEU A 21 -4.01 6.34 2.13
N MET A 22 -3.70 7.04 1.04
CA MET A 22 -3.76 8.50 1.03
C MET A 22 -4.88 9.01 0.14
N PRO A 23 -5.49 10.15 0.53
CA PRO A 23 -6.32 10.91 -0.39
C PRO A 23 -5.51 11.18 -1.68
N MET A 24 -5.95 10.61 -2.81
CA MET A 24 -5.26 10.69 -4.11
C MET A 24 -5.20 12.13 -4.65
N ASP A 25 -5.97 13.04 -4.07
CA ASP A 25 -5.89 14.49 -4.26
C ASP A 25 -4.60 15.10 -3.68
N ARG A 26 -3.96 14.45 -2.69
CA ARG A 26 -2.76 14.99 -1.99
C ARG A 26 -1.44 14.45 -2.51
N ILE A 27 -1.47 13.32 -3.23
CA ILE A 27 -0.28 12.68 -3.80
C ILE A 27 -0.62 12.48 -5.27
N GLY A 28 -0.17 13.41 -6.13
CA GLY A 28 -0.55 13.44 -7.54
C GLY A 28 -0.53 12.06 -8.20
N ARG A 29 -1.40 11.87 -9.21
CA ARG A 29 -1.82 10.58 -9.82
C ARG A 29 -0.72 9.58 -10.24
N SER A 30 0.56 9.94 -10.19
CA SER A 30 1.67 9.03 -10.49
C SER A 30 2.33 8.53 -9.21
N GLY A 31 2.38 7.21 -9.04
CA GLY A 31 3.25 6.55 -8.06
C GLY A 31 4.74 6.89 -8.28
N PRO A 32 5.65 6.43 -7.40
CA PRO A 32 7.05 6.69 -7.60
C PRO A 32 7.53 6.00 -8.89
N PRO A 33 8.49 6.61 -9.60
CA PRO A 33 9.03 5.98 -10.80
C PRO A 33 9.69 4.64 -10.45
N PRO A 34 9.66 3.67 -11.38
CA PRO A 34 10.43 2.45 -11.22
C PRO A 34 11.91 2.77 -10.99
N ILE A 35 12.57 2.08 -10.07
CA ILE A 35 13.96 2.38 -9.69
C ILE A 35 14.96 2.23 -10.86
N PHE A 36 14.63 1.40 -11.85
CA PHE A 36 15.43 1.19 -13.06
C PHE A 36 14.94 1.98 -14.28
N ARG A 37 14.06 2.96 -14.08
CA ARG A 37 13.59 3.83 -15.17
C ARG A 37 14.77 4.57 -15.79
N ASN A 38 14.83 4.63 -17.12
CA ASN A 38 15.89 5.32 -17.88
C ASN A 38 17.30 4.75 -17.66
N LEU A 39 17.44 3.51 -17.18
CA LEU A 39 18.71 2.80 -17.20
C LEU A 39 18.80 1.97 -18.49
N THR A 40 20.00 1.89 -19.06
CA THR A 40 20.31 0.98 -20.17
C THR A 40 20.30 -0.48 -19.70
N PRO A 41 20.11 -1.44 -20.62
CA PRO A 41 20.16 -2.87 -20.27
C PRO A 41 21.46 -3.29 -19.57
N SER A 42 22.61 -2.75 -20.02
CA SER A 42 23.92 -3.05 -19.43
C SER A 42 24.05 -2.49 -18.00
N GLU A 43 23.52 -1.30 -17.74
CA GLU A 43 23.50 -0.72 -16.40
C GLU A 43 22.65 -1.56 -15.44
N VAL A 44 21.45 -1.96 -15.87
CA VAL A 44 20.57 -2.85 -15.08
C VAL A 44 21.26 -4.19 -14.81
N GLU A 45 21.85 -4.82 -15.82
CA GLU A 45 22.58 -6.07 -15.67
C GLU A 45 23.73 -5.95 -14.67
N SER A 46 24.48 -4.85 -14.71
CA SER A 46 25.57 -4.60 -13.76
C SER A 46 25.09 -4.49 -12.31
N ILE A 47 23.86 -4.03 -12.07
CA ILE A 47 23.26 -3.95 -10.74
C ILE A 47 22.80 -5.35 -10.32
N VAL A 48 22.12 -6.07 -11.21
CA VAL A 48 21.57 -7.41 -10.95
C VAL A 48 22.66 -8.42 -10.61
N GLN A 49 23.82 -8.35 -11.28
CA GLN A 49 24.97 -9.23 -11.01
C GLN A 49 25.56 -9.06 -9.59
N GLU A 50 25.43 -7.87 -9.00
CA GLU A 50 25.89 -7.56 -7.64
C GLU A 50 24.75 -7.58 -6.60
N SER A 51 23.62 -8.21 -6.96
CA SER A 51 22.40 -8.29 -6.15
C SER A 51 21.96 -9.73 -5.90
N LYS A 52 21.06 -9.95 -4.94
CA LYS A 52 20.54 -11.28 -4.60
C LYS A 52 19.04 -11.37 -4.91
N GLN A 53 18.64 -12.36 -5.69
CA GLN A 53 17.23 -12.66 -5.89
C GLN A 53 16.62 -13.33 -4.66
N LEU A 54 15.37 -12.96 -4.36
CA LEU A 54 14.60 -13.49 -3.26
C LEU A 54 13.17 -13.76 -3.72
N ILE A 55 12.65 -14.94 -3.36
CA ILE A 55 11.25 -15.31 -3.54
C ILE A 55 10.64 -15.42 -2.15
N ILE A 56 9.53 -14.73 -1.93
CA ILE A 56 8.75 -14.83 -0.70
C ILE A 56 7.27 -15.05 -1.02
N TYR A 57 6.62 -15.87 -0.22
CA TYR A 57 5.21 -16.22 -0.37
C TYR A 57 4.31 -15.30 0.45
N ARG A 58 3.03 -15.24 0.08
CA ARG A 58 2.03 -14.45 0.79
C ARG A 58 2.06 -14.74 2.29
N GLY A 59 2.20 -13.68 3.09
CA GLY A 59 2.25 -13.75 4.55
C GLY A 59 3.67 -13.79 5.13
N GLU A 60 4.68 -14.17 4.33
CA GLU A 60 6.06 -14.25 4.79
C GLU A 60 6.67 -12.87 5.03
N SER A 61 7.47 -12.79 6.09
CA SER A 61 8.20 -11.59 6.47
C SER A 61 9.38 -11.37 5.53
N LEU A 62 9.49 -10.18 4.96
CA LEU A 62 10.67 -9.75 4.21
C LEU A 62 11.75 -9.25 5.19
N PHE A 63 11.39 -8.36 6.09
CA PHE A 63 12.24 -7.88 7.18
C PHE A 63 11.36 -7.41 8.35
N LYS A 64 11.95 -7.31 9.54
CA LYS A 64 11.25 -6.91 10.76
C LYS A 64 11.79 -5.59 11.28
N GLN A 65 10.91 -4.79 11.86
CA GLN A 65 11.27 -3.60 12.62
C GLN A 65 12.31 -3.96 13.70
N GLY A 66 13.36 -3.15 13.81
CA GLY A 66 14.48 -3.34 14.72
C GLY A 66 15.55 -4.32 14.22
N ALA A 67 15.30 -5.07 13.14
CA ALA A 67 16.32 -5.94 12.56
C ALA A 67 17.36 -5.10 11.78
N PRO A 68 18.62 -5.56 11.70
CA PRO A 68 19.65 -4.91 10.90
C PRO A 68 19.19 -4.72 9.46
N GLN A 69 19.48 -3.54 8.92
CA GLN A 69 19.24 -3.17 7.53
C GLN A 69 20.58 -3.13 6.78
N ASP A 70 20.65 -3.82 5.64
CA ASP A 70 21.85 -3.97 4.83
C ASP A 70 21.65 -3.57 3.35
N GLY A 71 20.49 -3.01 3.01
CA GLY A 71 20.19 -2.58 1.64
C GLY A 71 18.71 -2.29 1.38
N ILE A 72 18.34 -2.36 0.11
CA ILE A 72 16.97 -2.18 -0.38
C ILE A 72 16.49 -3.41 -1.14
N TYR A 73 15.18 -3.57 -1.22
CA TYR A 73 14.54 -4.66 -1.95
C TYR A 73 13.71 -4.10 -3.09
N VAL A 74 14.09 -4.35 -4.33
CA VAL A 74 13.30 -3.96 -5.50
C VAL A 74 12.25 -5.02 -5.78
N VAL A 75 10.98 -4.62 -5.88
CA VAL A 75 9.91 -5.55 -6.27
C VAL A 75 9.98 -5.79 -7.77
N GLU A 76 10.24 -7.03 -8.16
CA GLU A 76 10.16 -7.43 -9.57
C GLU A 76 8.72 -7.81 -9.91
N THR A 77 8.11 -8.67 -9.08
CA THR A 77 6.71 -9.10 -9.20
C THR A 77 6.06 -9.21 -7.82
N GLY A 78 4.75 -9.04 -7.75
CA GLY A 78 3.98 -9.17 -6.52
C GLY A 78 3.85 -7.85 -5.76
N ARG A 79 3.65 -7.95 -4.44
CA ARG A 79 3.30 -6.78 -3.62
C ARG A 79 3.74 -6.95 -2.17
N ILE A 80 4.45 -5.94 -1.68
CA ILE A 80 4.96 -5.90 -0.30
C ILE A 80 4.16 -4.89 0.51
N LYS A 81 3.62 -5.34 1.65
CA LYS A 81 3.03 -4.48 2.66
C LYS A 81 4.12 -4.04 3.64
N VAL A 82 4.23 -2.74 3.86
CA VAL A 82 5.11 -2.15 4.87
C VAL A 82 4.26 -1.57 5.98
N PHE A 83 4.63 -1.87 7.23
CA PHE A 83 3.81 -1.56 8.40
C PHE A 83 4.67 -1.37 9.65
N TYR A 84 4.18 -0.54 10.57
CA TYR A 84 4.75 -0.37 11.90
C TYR A 84 3.90 -1.15 12.91
N VAL A 85 4.56 -1.68 13.95
CA VAL A 85 3.88 -2.35 15.07
C VAL A 85 4.30 -1.67 16.36
N ASP A 86 3.31 -1.23 17.14
CA ASP A 86 3.56 -0.66 18.46
C ASP A 86 3.78 -1.77 19.52
N PRO A 87 4.27 -1.45 20.73
CA PRO A 87 4.48 -2.44 21.78
C PRO A 87 3.22 -3.20 22.23
N SER A 88 2.02 -2.68 21.96
CA SER A 88 0.75 -3.36 22.24
C SER A 88 0.37 -4.38 21.15
N GLY A 89 1.16 -4.48 20.08
CA GLY A 89 0.89 -5.33 18.93
C GLY A 89 -0.06 -4.68 17.91
N ARG A 90 -0.39 -3.39 18.06
CA ARG A 90 -1.23 -2.68 17.10
C ARG A 90 -0.42 -2.38 15.86
N GLU A 91 -0.97 -2.80 14.72
CA GLU A 91 -0.38 -2.57 13.41
C GLU A 91 -0.90 -1.27 12.80
N ILE A 92 -0.01 -0.50 12.18
CA ILE A 92 -0.39 0.52 11.21
C ILE A 92 0.32 0.26 9.89
N THR A 93 -0.48 0.10 8.84
CA THR A 93 0.04 -0.08 7.48
C THR A 93 0.50 1.28 6.95
N LEU A 94 1.75 1.34 6.50
CA LEU A 94 2.36 2.56 5.97
C LEU A 94 2.14 2.65 4.46
N ALA A 95 2.36 1.54 3.74
CA ALA A 95 2.22 1.49 2.29
C ALA A 95 2.14 0.06 1.76
N TYR A 96 1.67 -0.07 0.52
CA TYR A 96 1.88 -1.23 -0.33
C TYR A 96 2.77 -0.82 -1.50
N TRP A 97 3.83 -1.60 -1.74
CA TRP A 97 4.77 -1.39 -2.84
C TRP A 97 4.61 -2.50 -3.86
N HIS A 98 4.67 -2.14 -5.14
CA HIS A 98 4.48 -3.04 -6.28
C HIS A 98 5.71 -3.06 -7.18
N SER A 99 5.64 -3.85 -8.25
CA SER A 99 6.69 -3.96 -9.26
C SER A 99 7.30 -2.61 -9.66
N GLY A 100 8.63 -2.57 -9.70
CA GLY A 100 9.43 -1.39 -9.99
C GLY A 100 9.75 -0.52 -8.77
N ASN A 101 8.99 -0.60 -7.68
CA ASN A 101 9.29 0.15 -6.47
C ASN A 101 10.36 -0.57 -5.64
N PHE A 102 11.15 0.21 -4.89
CA PHE A 102 12.00 -0.36 -3.85
C PHE A 102 11.35 -0.27 -2.47
N VAL A 103 11.60 -1.28 -1.66
CA VAL A 103 11.15 -1.45 -0.28
C VAL A 103 12.34 -1.36 0.65
N GLY A 104 12.12 -0.89 1.88
CA GLY A 104 13.16 -0.51 2.82
C GLY A 104 13.28 1.02 2.94
N GLY A 105 14.30 1.47 3.67
CA GLY A 105 14.55 2.87 4.02
C GLY A 105 14.38 3.15 5.52
N PRO A 106 14.73 4.37 5.98
CA PRO A 106 15.30 5.46 5.18
C PRO A 106 16.79 5.26 4.82
N ASP A 107 17.51 4.42 5.55
CA ASP A 107 18.98 4.28 5.43
C ASP A 107 19.41 3.40 4.24
N VAL A 108 19.14 3.84 3.01
CA VAL A 108 19.28 3.02 1.79
C VAL A 108 20.73 2.60 1.47
N PHE A 109 21.73 3.32 1.98
CA PHE A 109 23.14 3.12 1.61
C PHE A 109 24.04 2.61 2.74
N GLU A 110 23.66 2.81 4.00
CA GLU A 110 24.50 2.58 5.18
C GLU A 110 23.72 1.78 6.22
N GLY A 111 24.47 1.09 7.08
CA GLY A 111 23.90 0.24 8.12
C GLY A 111 23.01 1.00 9.09
N GLY A 112 22.03 0.30 9.61
CA GLY A 112 21.05 0.79 10.58
C GLY A 112 20.11 -0.34 10.94
N ASN A 113 18.95 0.00 11.50
CA ASN A 113 17.88 -0.96 11.73
C ASN A 113 16.66 -0.55 10.94
N HIS A 114 15.91 -1.54 10.44
CA HIS A 114 14.62 -1.28 9.82
C HIS A 114 13.69 -0.59 10.82
N VAL A 115 13.19 0.60 10.49
CA VAL A 115 12.28 1.38 11.35
C VAL A 115 10.81 0.93 11.24
N TRP A 116 10.50 0.02 10.32
CA TRP A 116 9.21 -0.62 10.11
C TRP A 116 9.41 -2.06 9.63
N SER A 117 8.35 -2.86 9.57
CA SER A 117 8.39 -4.23 9.05
C SER A 117 7.89 -4.30 7.61
N GLY A 118 8.32 -5.31 6.87
CA GLY A 118 7.86 -5.61 5.51
C GLY A 118 7.42 -7.06 5.39
N LYS A 119 6.30 -7.33 4.72
CA LYS A 119 5.84 -8.70 4.41
C LYS A 119 5.17 -8.81 3.05
N ALA A 120 5.22 -9.99 2.45
CA ALA A 120 4.52 -10.25 1.21
C ALA A 120 3.00 -10.25 1.44
N SER A 121 2.29 -9.39 0.70
CA SER A 121 0.81 -9.41 0.62
C SER A 121 0.30 -10.30 -0.51
N GLN A 122 1.17 -10.58 -1.47
CA GLN A 122 1.03 -11.55 -2.56
C GLN A 122 2.37 -12.29 -2.71
N ASN A 123 2.38 -13.44 -3.39
CA ASN A 123 3.63 -14.11 -3.77
C ASN A 123 4.49 -13.12 -4.57
N SER A 124 5.74 -12.94 -4.16
CA SER A 124 6.58 -11.85 -4.64
C SER A 124 7.98 -12.34 -5.00
N ARG A 125 8.52 -11.75 -6.06
CA ARG A 125 9.92 -11.88 -6.44
C ARG A 125 10.58 -10.52 -6.26
N LEU A 126 11.74 -10.53 -5.60
CA LEU A 126 12.44 -9.36 -5.13
C LEU A 126 13.91 -9.45 -5.54
N LEU A 127 14.53 -8.30 -5.75
CA LEU A 127 15.96 -8.16 -5.90
C LEU A 127 16.51 -7.38 -4.70
N HIS A 128 17.28 -8.04 -3.86
CA HIS A 128 18.01 -7.38 -2.78
C HIS A 128 19.29 -6.74 -3.31
N ILE A 129 19.38 -5.41 -3.22
CA ILE A 129 20.55 -4.64 -3.59
C ILE A 129 21.23 -4.20 -2.30
N PRO A 130 22.43 -4.72 -1.97
CA PRO A 130 23.17 -4.30 -0.79
C PRO A 130 23.45 -2.80 -0.80
N GLY A 131 23.41 -2.14 0.36
CA GLY A 131 23.61 -0.69 0.48
C GLY A 131 24.97 -0.24 -0.08
N VAL A 132 26.02 -1.04 0.12
CA VAL A 132 27.37 -0.81 -0.43
C VAL A 132 27.37 -0.85 -1.97
N THR A 133 26.66 -1.82 -2.54
CA THR A 133 26.49 -1.95 -4.00
C THR A 133 25.69 -0.77 -4.53
N LEU A 134 24.55 -0.44 -3.90
CA LEU A 134 23.71 0.67 -4.30
C LEU A 134 24.49 1.99 -4.27
N ARG A 135 25.27 2.24 -3.22
CA ARG A 135 26.11 3.44 -3.07
C ARG A 135 27.14 3.58 -4.18
N LYS A 136 27.74 2.48 -4.64
CA LYS A 136 28.65 2.48 -5.79
C LYS A 136 27.87 2.80 -7.07
N LYS A 137 26.80 2.06 -7.34
CA LYS A 137 26.02 2.18 -8.58
C LYS A 137 25.38 3.55 -8.77
N VAL A 138 24.91 4.22 -7.71
CA VAL A 138 24.35 5.58 -7.85
C VAL A 138 25.39 6.64 -8.24
N LYS A 139 26.69 6.38 -7.98
CA LYS A 139 27.78 7.27 -8.44
C LYS A 139 28.07 7.07 -9.93
N ASP A 140 28.01 5.82 -10.36
CA ASP A 140 28.31 5.42 -11.75
C ASP A 140 27.13 5.66 -12.70
N ILE A 141 25.89 5.61 -12.17
CA ILE A 141 24.63 5.67 -12.93
C ILE A 141 23.76 6.81 -12.36
N PRO A 142 23.89 8.05 -12.88
CA PRO A 142 23.16 9.20 -12.34
C PRO A 142 21.62 9.05 -12.37
N SER A 143 21.08 8.38 -13.38
CA SER A 143 19.65 8.09 -13.47
C SER A 143 19.15 7.22 -12.32
N LEU A 144 19.97 6.28 -11.82
CA LEU A 144 19.64 5.48 -10.64
C LEU A 144 19.57 6.36 -9.38
N ALA A 145 20.51 7.30 -9.23
CA ALA A 145 20.51 8.25 -8.11
C ALA A 145 19.22 9.08 -8.09
N ILE A 146 18.83 9.63 -9.25
CA ILE A 146 17.58 10.40 -9.40
C ILE A 146 16.37 9.53 -9.02
N ASN A 147 16.28 8.31 -9.54
CA ASN A 147 15.15 7.42 -9.22
C ASN A 147 15.07 7.07 -7.73
N VAL A 148 16.22 6.90 -7.05
CA VAL A 148 16.27 6.70 -5.59
C VAL A 148 15.75 7.95 -4.85
N ILE A 149 16.19 9.15 -5.25
CA ILE A 149 15.73 10.43 -4.67
C ILE A 149 14.23 10.60 -4.87
N GLU A 150 13.70 10.34 -6.06
CA GLU A 150 12.28 10.46 -6.37
C GLU A 150 11.44 9.44 -5.56
N GLY A 151 11.94 8.20 -5.44
CA GLY A 151 11.29 7.18 -4.63
C GLY A 151 11.28 7.49 -3.13
N LEU A 152 12.39 8.00 -2.57
CA LEU A 152 12.44 8.49 -1.18
C LEU A 152 11.53 9.71 -0.97
N SER A 153 11.53 10.65 -1.93
CA SER A 153 10.68 11.84 -1.88
C SER A 153 9.19 11.48 -1.91
N PHE A 154 8.81 10.49 -2.72
CA PHE A 154 7.45 9.95 -2.75
C PHE A 154 7.09 9.30 -1.41
N LYS A 155 7.96 8.45 -0.86
CA LYS A 155 7.78 7.85 0.48
C LYS A 155 7.58 8.93 1.55
N GLY A 156 8.40 9.98 1.53
CA GLY A 156 8.27 11.13 2.44
C GLY A 156 6.90 11.77 2.36
N ARG A 157 6.41 12.09 1.15
CA ARG A 157 5.05 12.64 0.96
C ARG A 157 3.96 11.70 1.49
N CYS A 158 4.06 10.40 1.22
CA CYS A 158 3.11 9.42 1.74
C CYS A 158 3.08 9.39 3.26
N TYR A 159 4.24 9.33 3.91
CA TYR A 159 4.31 9.21 5.37
C TYR A 159 3.96 10.53 6.08
N SER A 160 4.29 11.68 5.49
CA SER A 160 3.83 12.99 5.99
C SER A 160 2.31 13.12 5.90
N ALA A 161 1.71 12.71 4.78
CA ALA A 161 0.25 12.71 4.65
C ALA A 161 -0.42 11.73 5.64
N LEU A 162 0.22 10.58 5.92
CA LEU A 162 -0.22 9.65 6.98
C LEU A 162 -0.21 10.31 8.34
N ALA A 163 0.90 10.95 8.71
CA ALA A 163 1.02 11.63 9.99
C ALA A 163 -0.05 12.72 10.16
N GLN A 164 -0.30 13.52 9.12
CA GLN A 164 -1.38 14.51 9.11
C GLN A 164 -2.75 13.83 9.32
N MET A 165 -3.09 12.84 8.51
CA MET A 165 -4.36 12.13 8.61
C MET A 165 -4.59 11.52 10.00
N LEU A 166 -3.57 10.90 10.60
CA LEU A 166 -3.68 10.31 11.93
C LEU A 166 -3.82 11.36 13.03
N GLY A 167 -3.16 12.51 12.87
CA GLY A 167 -3.17 13.60 13.86
C GLY A 167 -4.43 14.47 13.81
N THR A 168 -5.08 14.61 12.65
CA THR A 168 -6.18 15.56 12.47
C THR A 168 -7.55 14.91 12.25
N ASN A 169 -7.61 13.66 11.81
CA ASN A 169 -8.88 13.05 11.39
C ASN A 169 -9.42 12.04 12.41
N SER A 170 -10.71 12.15 12.72
CA SER A 170 -11.44 11.19 13.53
C SER A 170 -11.46 9.79 12.88
N PRO A 171 -11.69 8.70 13.65
CA PRO A 171 -11.84 7.36 13.09
C PRO A 171 -12.89 7.26 11.97
N ALA A 172 -14.02 7.96 12.10
CA ALA A 172 -15.07 7.99 11.07
C ALA A 172 -14.58 8.67 9.79
N GLN A 173 -13.89 9.80 9.91
CA GLN A 173 -13.30 10.51 8.78
C GLN A 173 -12.30 9.63 8.03
N ARG A 174 -11.37 9.01 8.75
CA ARG A 174 -10.38 8.11 8.15
C ARG A 174 -11.03 6.91 7.45
N LEU A 175 -12.08 6.34 8.03
CA LEU A 175 -12.82 5.25 7.40
C LEU A 175 -13.54 5.72 6.12
N ALA A 176 -14.12 6.92 6.10
CA ALA A 176 -14.74 7.48 4.90
C ALA A 176 -13.74 7.75 3.78
N TYR A 177 -12.54 8.25 4.12
CA TYR A 177 -11.41 8.35 3.17
C TYR A 177 -11.05 6.98 2.60
N LEU A 178 -10.87 5.97 3.46
CA LEU A 178 -10.51 4.63 3.02
C LEU A 178 -11.58 4.02 2.11
N ILE A 179 -12.86 4.08 2.48
CA ILE A 179 -13.95 3.52 1.66
C ILE A 179 -14.03 4.22 0.30
N SER A 180 -13.94 5.55 0.27
CA SER A 180 -13.91 6.31 -1.00
C SER A 180 -12.76 5.84 -1.89
N HIS A 181 -11.57 5.74 -1.30
CA HIS A 181 -10.37 5.33 -2.01
C HIS A 181 -10.44 3.89 -2.54
N LEU A 182 -10.96 2.97 -1.74
CA LEU A 182 -11.20 1.60 -2.17
C LEU A 182 -12.27 1.52 -3.27
N GLY A 183 -13.26 2.41 -3.24
CA GLY A 183 -14.23 2.61 -4.32
C GLY A 183 -13.57 3.05 -5.62
N ASP A 184 -12.63 3.98 -5.60
CA ASP A 184 -11.94 4.42 -6.83
C ASP A 184 -11.05 3.30 -7.43
N LEU A 185 -10.44 2.50 -6.56
CA LEU A 185 -9.56 1.40 -6.99
C LEU A 185 -10.33 0.17 -7.44
N TYR A 186 -11.24 -0.34 -6.62
CA TYR A 186 -11.90 -1.63 -6.76
C TYR A 186 -13.41 -1.53 -7.00
N GLY A 187 -13.92 -0.31 -7.15
CA GLY A 187 -15.35 -0.08 -7.38
C GLY A 187 -15.78 -0.47 -8.78
N LEU A 188 -16.86 -1.24 -8.84
CA LEU A 188 -17.69 -1.38 -10.03
C LEU A 188 -19.02 -0.67 -9.79
N ASP A 189 -19.42 0.18 -10.73
CA ASP A 189 -20.71 0.85 -10.66
C ASP A 189 -21.83 -0.16 -10.97
N GLY A 190 -22.87 -0.15 -10.13
CA GLY A 190 -24.03 -1.01 -10.26
C GLY A 190 -25.32 -0.28 -9.92
N PRO A 191 -26.49 -0.93 -10.13
CA PRO A 191 -27.80 -0.32 -9.90
C PRO A 191 -28.00 0.09 -8.43
N GLU A 192 -27.37 -0.66 -7.53
CA GLU A 192 -27.44 -0.46 -6.10
C GLU A 192 -26.32 0.47 -5.58
N GLY A 193 -25.53 1.10 -6.43
CA GLY A 193 -24.37 1.92 -6.05
C GLY A 193 -23.03 1.27 -6.44
N ARG A 194 -21.91 1.83 -5.96
CA ARG A 194 -20.57 1.37 -6.32
C ARG A 194 -20.14 0.23 -5.39
N MET A 195 -20.02 -0.98 -5.93
CA MET A 195 -19.58 -2.18 -5.21
C MET A 195 -18.06 -2.25 -5.16
N ILE A 196 -17.49 -2.31 -3.96
CA ILE A 196 -16.07 -2.61 -3.76
C ILE A 196 -15.91 -4.13 -3.76
N GLU A 197 -15.49 -4.72 -4.90
CA GLU A 197 -15.40 -6.18 -5.06
C GLU A 197 -14.29 -6.84 -4.21
N ALA A 198 -13.31 -6.05 -3.77
CA ALA A 198 -12.21 -6.56 -2.96
C ALA A 198 -12.64 -6.79 -1.51
N GLN A 199 -12.46 -8.01 -1.02
CA GLN A 199 -12.76 -8.36 0.37
C GLN A 199 -11.64 -7.95 1.32
N PHE A 200 -11.96 -7.02 2.22
CA PHE A 200 -11.07 -6.61 3.30
C PHE A 200 -11.64 -7.02 4.65
N SER A 201 -10.83 -7.69 5.47
CA SER A 201 -11.21 -7.93 6.85
C SER A 201 -11.23 -6.62 7.64
N HIS A 202 -12.07 -6.54 8.68
CA HIS A 202 -12.10 -5.35 9.54
C HIS A 202 -10.75 -5.08 10.21
N ALA A 203 -9.94 -6.12 10.46
CA ALA A 203 -8.59 -5.97 10.98
C ALA A 203 -7.63 -5.35 9.94
N ALA A 204 -7.77 -5.72 8.66
CA ALA A 204 -7.01 -5.10 7.58
C ALA A 204 -7.38 -3.62 7.43
N LEU A 205 -8.67 -3.29 7.40
CA LEU A 205 -9.14 -1.91 7.39
C LEU A 205 -8.62 -1.13 8.61
N ALA A 206 -8.65 -1.74 9.79
CA ALA A 206 -8.17 -1.13 11.02
C ALA A 206 -6.67 -0.77 10.96
N GLY A 207 -5.85 -1.70 10.46
CA GLY A 207 -4.42 -1.45 10.24
C GLY A 207 -4.16 -0.36 9.19
N MET A 208 -5.02 -0.26 8.17
CA MET A 208 -4.94 0.74 7.11
C MET A 208 -5.18 2.16 7.60
N ILE A 209 -6.18 2.38 8.47
CA ILE A 209 -6.47 3.72 9.01
C ILE A 209 -5.91 3.96 10.40
N GLY A 210 -5.16 3.02 10.96
CA GLY A 210 -4.57 3.12 12.29
C GLY A 210 -5.63 3.30 13.37
N VAL A 211 -6.63 2.41 13.44
CA VAL A 211 -7.64 2.34 14.52
C VAL A 211 -7.80 0.89 15.00
N THR A 212 -8.67 0.62 15.97
CA THR A 212 -8.94 -0.76 16.40
C THR A 212 -9.95 -1.45 15.47
N ARG A 213 -9.91 -2.78 15.39
CA ARG A 213 -10.92 -3.58 14.66
C ARG A 213 -12.34 -3.27 15.14
N GLN A 214 -12.51 -3.08 16.45
CA GLN A 214 -13.79 -2.71 17.04
C GLN A 214 -14.27 -1.35 16.54
N ALA A 215 -13.39 -0.34 16.51
CA ALA A 215 -13.73 0.98 15.99
C ALA A 215 -14.17 0.94 14.52
N VAL A 216 -13.48 0.16 13.67
CA VAL A 216 -13.94 -0.06 12.27
C VAL A 216 -15.33 -0.68 12.24
N THR A 217 -15.55 -1.73 13.03
CA THR A 217 -16.83 -2.45 13.05
C THR A 217 -17.97 -1.53 13.47
N THR A 218 -17.77 -0.72 14.51
CA THR A 218 -18.77 0.25 14.99
C THR A 218 -19.07 1.32 13.93
N ASN A 219 -18.04 1.89 13.29
CA ASN A 219 -18.25 2.92 12.28
C ASN A 219 -18.88 2.38 11.00
N LEU A 220 -18.52 1.16 10.55
CA LEU A 220 -19.18 0.51 9.41
C LEU A 220 -20.66 0.26 9.68
N LYS A 221 -21.01 -0.22 10.88
CA LYS A 221 -22.42 -0.39 11.28
C LYS A 221 -23.17 0.95 11.26
N ARG A 222 -22.58 2.00 11.85
CA ARG A 222 -23.16 3.35 11.82
C ARG A 222 -23.37 3.86 10.39
N PHE A 223 -22.39 3.69 9.50
CA PHE A 223 -22.53 4.07 8.09
C PHE A 223 -23.62 3.28 7.37
N ALA A 224 -23.79 2.00 7.71
CA ALA A 224 -24.85 1.15 7.16
C ALA A 224 -26.25 1.55 7.67
N GLU A 225 -26.40 1.82 8.97
CA GLU A 225 -27.66 2.29 9.58
C GLU A 225 -28.13 3.63 8.98
N LEU A 226 -27.19 4.49 8.59
CA LEU A 226 -27.47 5.77 7.90
C LEU A 226 -27.70 5.61 6.39
N GLY A 227 -27.58 4.39 5.86
CA GLY A 227 -27.70 4.08 4.44
C GLY A 227 -26.63 4.74 3.57
N ILE A 228 -25.47 5.09 4.15
CA ILE A 228 -24.31 5.63 3.42
C ILE A 228 -23.63 4.53 2.63
N ILE A 229 -23.53 3.36 3.26
CA ILE A 229 -23.06 2.11 2.67
C ILE A 229 -24.08 1.00 2.89
N ALA A 230 -23.95 -0.11 2.18
CA ALA A 230 -24.52 -1.39 2.56
C ALA A 230 -23.40 -2.42 2.71
N LEU A 231 -23.56 -3.33 3.66
CA LEU A 231 -22.66 -4.46 3.87
C LEU A 231 -23.29 -5.69 3.23
N ASP A 232 -22.58 -6.33 2.30
CA ASP A 232 -22.99 -7.56 1.64
C ASP A 232 -21.94 -8.65 1.92
N SER A 233 -22.34 -9.91 1.79
CA SER A 233 -21.46 -11.08 1.73
C SER A 233 -20.31 -10.94 0.73
N ALA A 234 -20.53 -10.19 -0.36
CA ALA A 234 -19.54 -9.92 -1.38
C ALA A 234 -18.57 -8.78 -1.02
N GLY A 235 -18.96 -7.81 -0.18
CA GLY A 235 -18.13 -6.64 0.11
C GLY A 235 -18.90 -5.43 0.65
N ILE A 236 -18.42 -4.22 0.34
CA ILE A 236 -19.02 -2.95 0.75
C ILE A 236 -19.61 -2.27 -0.49
N ILE A 237 -20.89 -1.90 -0.43
CA ILE A 237 -21.57 -1.12 -1.46
C ILE A 237 -21.66 0.33 -1.01
N VAL A 238 -21.08 1.26 -1.76
CA VAL A 238 -21.20 2.70 -1.49
C VAL A 238 -22.49 3.20 -2.13
N LYS A 239 -23.46 3.60 -1.28
CA LYS A 239 -24.78 4.10 -1.69
C LYS A 239 -24.78 5.62 -1.90
N LYS A 240 -24.16 6.35 -0.98
CA LYS A 240 -24.17 7.82 -0.93
C LYS A 240 -22.74 8.38 -0.91
N PRO A 241 -22.04 8.42 -2.07
CA PRO A 241 -20.66 8.89 -2.12
C PRO A 241 -20.50 10.34 -1.65
N HIS A 242 -21.47 11.22 -1.95
CA HIS A 242 -21.47 12.61 -1.50
C HIS A 242 -21.45 12.76 0.04
N VAL A 243 -22.13 11.86 0.78
CA VAL A 243 -22.10 11.90 2.26
C VAL A 243 -20.73 11.47 2.79
N LEU A 244 -20.03 10.55 2.10
CA LEU A 244 -18.63 10.25 2.45
C LEU A 244 -17.74 11.49 2.24
N ASP A 245 -17.99 12.32 1.23
CA ASP A 245 -17.27 13.58 1.00
C ASP A 245 -17.51 14.61 2.13
N GLU A 246 -18.75 14.74 2.60
CA GLU A 246 -19.10 15.58 3.76
C GLU A 246 -18.42 15.09 5.05
N ILE A 247 -18.38 13.78 5.27
CA ILE A 247 -17.66 13.19 6.42
C ILE A 247 -16.16 13.52 6.30
N LYS A 248 -15.55 13.30 5.14
CA LYS A 248 -14.11 13.55 4.90
C LYS A 248 -13.69 14.98 5.19
N SER A 249 -14.56 15.95 4.91
CA SER A 249 -14.31 17.38 5.11
C SER A 249 -14.56 17.86 6.54
N GLY A 250 -15.17 17.03 7.40
CA GLY A 250 -15.44 17.38 8.80
C GLY A 250 -16.61 18.34 9.00
N PHE A 251 -17.35 18.67 7.93
CA PHE A 251 -18.56 19.51 8.00
C PHE A 251 -19.81 18.76 8.43
N SER A 252 -19.74 17.43 8.50
CA SER A 252 -20.89 16.64 8.91
C SER A 252 -20.99 16.58 10.43
N SER A 253 -22.13 17.02 10.96
CA SER A 253 -22.49 16.95 12.38
C SER A 253 -22.75 15.49 12.79
N PHE A 254 -21.68 14.73 13.01
CA PHE A 254 -21.71 13.35 13.50
C PHE A 254 -21.03 13.20 14.85
#